data_AF-A0A9E4WD82-F1
#
_entry.id   AF-A0A9E4WD82-F1
#
_cell.length_a   1.000
_cell.length_b   1.000
_cell.length_c   1.000
_cell.angle_alpha   90.00
_cell.angle_beta   90.00
_cell.angle_gamma   90.00
#
_symmetry.space_group_name_H-M   'P 1'
#
loop_
_entity.id
_entity.type
_entity.pdbx_description
1 polymer ?
#
loop_
_entity_poly.entity_id
_entity_poly.type
_entity_poly.pdbx_seq_one_letter_code
_entity_poly.pdbx_strand_id
1 'polypeptide(L)'
;MQNPLHDTTVLDVSQAVTGPYTAWLLGAMGARVIKLEGPLGDQARWSTRGTAGQSPLYSLYNGGKESMTLNLKTEAGRAIFKELVPKFDVIIENFVPGTMEGWGLSYDTLAAISPRLVYASISGFGRDSKYASAPGLDMTMQAMSGVMAATGAPDSPPTMAGVLFIDTLVAPHVV
;
A
#
# COMPACT_ATOMS: atom_id res chain seq x y z
N MET A 1 12.09 -3.54 26.67
CA MET A 1 10.65 -3.68 26.37
C MET A 1 10.54 -4.42 25.06
N GLN A 2 9.63 -5.39 24.96
CA GLN A 2 9.35 -6.09 23.71
C GLN A 2 8.51 -5.18 22.81
N ASN A 3 8.80 -5.15 21.51
CA ASN A 3 8.03 -4.34 20.56
C ASN A 3 6.56 -4.82 20.50
N PRO A 4 5.58 -3.92 20.34
CA PRO A 4 4.16 -4.25 20.45
C PRO A 4 3.67 -5.22 19.38
N LEU A 5 4.31 -5.27 18.20
CA LEU A 5 3.94 -6.16 17.09
C LEU A 5 4.99 -7.24 16.79
N HIS A 6 5.86 -7.57 17.75
CA HIS A 6 6.99 -8.50 17.56
C HIS A 6 6.61 -9.91 17.07
N ASP A 7 5.36 -10.33 17.27
CA ASP A 7 4.79 -11.63 16.91
C ASP A 7 3.86 -11.55 15.69
N THR A 8 3.76 -10.38 15.05
CA THR A 8 2.88 -10.14 13.90
C THR A 8 3.65 -10.27 12.60
N THR A 9 3.09 -11.00 11.63
CA THR A 9 3.62 -11.12 10.26
C THR A 9 2.69 -10.44 9.25
N VAL A 10 3.24 -9.52 8.46
CA VAL A 10 2.52 -8.68 7.49
C VAL A 10 2.96 -9.03 6.06
N LEU A 11 1.99 -9.26 5.17
CA LEU A 11 2.20 -9.36 3.73
C LEU A 11 1.76 -8.06 3.06
N ASP A 12 2.74 -7.31 2.56
CA ASP A 12 2.53 -6.05 1.86
C ASP A 12 2.57 -6.27 0.34
N VAL A 13 1.39 -6.39 -0.27
CA VAL A 13 1.22 -6.46 -1.74
C VAL A 13 0.99 -5.07 -2.37
N SER A 14 0.92 -4.03 -1.55
CA SER A 14 0.63 -2.66 -1.99
C SER A 14 1.80 -2.03 -2.76
N GLN A 15 1.59 -0.88 -3.38
CA GLN A 15 2.57 -0.22 -4.25
C GLN A 15 2.68 1.27 -3.96
N ALA A 16 3.76 1.89 -4.46
CA ALA A 16 4.06 3.31 -4.27
C ALA A 16 4.29 3.71 -2.80
N VAL A 17 3.32 4.38 -2.16
CA VAL A 17 3.55 5.10 -0.90
C VAL A 17 2.59 4.73 0.21
N THR A 18 1.28 4.94 0.07
CA THR A 18 0.33 4.82 1.21
C THR A 18 0.36 3.44 1.85
N GLY A 19 0.23 2.38 1.05
CA GLY A 19 0.30 1.01 1.55
C GLY A 19 1.70 0.63 2.04
N PRO A 20 2.77 0.90 1.27
CA PRO A 20 4.12 0.60 1.74
C PRO A 20 4.48 1.34 3.04
N TYR A 21 4.03 2.58 3.22
CA TYR A 21 4.25 3.34 4.44
C TYR A 21 3.43 2.80 5.61
N THR A 22 2.18 2.38 5.38
CA THR A 22 1.37 1.66 6.38
C THR A 22 2.11 0.43 6.88
N ALA A 23 2.60 -0.42 5.96
CA ALA A 23 3.36 -1.61 6.31
C ALA A 23 4.68 -1.27 7.02
N TRP A 24 5.35 -0.19 6.62
CA TRP A 24 6.57 0.28 7.28
C TRP A 24 6.31 0.71 8.73
N LEU A 25 5.20 1.39 9.02
CA LEU A 25 4.82 1.75 10.40
C LEU A 25 4.62 0.49 11.27
N LEU A 26 3.99 -0.56 10.73
CA LEU A 26 3.86 -1.85 11.43
C LEU A 26 5.24 -2.48 11.69
N GLY A 27 6.13 -2.44 10.70
CA GLY A 27 7.52 -2.92 10.85
C GLY A 27 8.31 -2.13 11.89
N ALA A 28 8.16 -0.81 11.94
CA ALA A 28 8.77 0.05 12.96
C ALA A 28 8.26 -0.29 14.38
N MET A 29 7.03 -0.79 14.49
CA MET A 29 6.44 -1.32 15.73
C MET A 29 6.79 -2.79 16.01
N GLY A 30 7.65 -3.40 15.20
CA GLY A 30 8.22 -4.73 15.41
C GLY A 30 7.64 -5.86 14.55
N ALA A 31 6.66 -5.58 13.70
CA ALA A 31 6.09 -6.61 12.82
C ALA A 31 7.14 -7.11 11.80
N ARG A 32 7.07 -8.39 11.47
CA ARG A 32 7.83 -8.95 10.35
C ARG A 32 7.09 -8.64 9.05
N VAL A 33 7.65 -7.78 8.21
CA VAL A 33 7.00 -7.31 6.98
C VAL A 33 7.66 -7.93 5.76
N ILE A 34 6.85 -8.61 4.95
CA ILE A 34 7.26 -9.17 3.66
C ILE A 34 6.56 -8.39 2.55
N LYS A 35 7.34 -7.72 1.72
CA LYS A 35 6.88 -7.05 0.50
C LYS A 35 6.75 -8.10 -0.60
N LEU A 36 5.55 -8.28 -1.14
CA LEU A 36 5.32 -9.07 -2.34
C LEU A 36 5.19 -8.16 -3.55
N GLU A 37 5.98 -8.43 -4.57
CA GLU A 37 6.05 -7.62 -5.79
C GLU A 37 5.76 -8.45 -7.02
N GLY A 38 5.20 -7.82 -8.05
CA GLY A 38 5.12 -8.43 -9.37
C GLY A 38 6.52 -8.56 -10.02
N PRO A 39 6.63 -9.26 -11.16
CA PRO A 39 7.92 -9.46 -11.84
C PRO A 39 8.68 -8.17 -12.22
N LEU A 40 7.96 -7.05 -12.36
CA LEU A 40 8.56 -5.74 -12.67
C LEU A 40 8.90 -4.91 -11.42
N GLY A 41 8.62 -5.43 -10.22
CA GLY A 41 8.77 -4.72 -8.96
C GLY A 41 7.67 -3.68 -8.71
N ASP A 42 7.74 -3.05 -7.54
CA ASP A 42 7.00 -1.84 -7.21
C ASP A 42 7.44 -0.69 -8.13
N GLN A 43 6.50 0.09 -8.65
CA GLN A 43 6.76 1.30 -9.45
C GLN A 43 7.67 2.31 -8.72
N ALA A 44 7.63 2.36 -7.38
CA ALA A 44 8.51 3.21 -6.59
C ALA A 44 9.98 2.90 -6.80
N ARG A 45 10.36 1.67 -7.22
CA ARG A 45 11.75 1.32 -7.57
C ARG A 45 12.29 2.15 -8.73
N TRP A 46 11.40 2.65 -9.57
CA TRP A 46 11.72 3.33 -10.83
C TRP A 46 11.36 4.81 -10.83
N SER A 47 10.74 5.33 -9.76
CA SER A 47 10.20 6.69 -9.71
C SER A 47 11.25 7.79 -9.83
N THR A 48 12.47 7.57 -9.33
CA THR A 48 13.60 8.49 -9.47
C THR A 48 14.91 7.71 -9.30
N ARG A 49 15.94 8.01 -10.09
CA ARG A 49 17.28 7.44 -9.87
C ARG A 49 17.97 8.21 -8.74
N GLY A 50 18.09 7.59 -7.58
CA GLY A 50 18.82 8.14 -6.44
C GLY A 50 20.27 7.67 -6.39
N THR A 51 20.87 7.82 -5.21
CA THR A 51 22.24 7.35 -4.91
C THR A 51 22.37 5.84 -5.14
N ALA A 52 23.51 5.41 -5.69
CA ALA A 52 23.80 3.99 -5.98
C ALA A 52 22.78 3.29 -6.92
N GLY A 53 22.03 4.06 -7.72
CA GLY A 53 21.08 3.51 -8.69
C GLY A 53 19.79 2.99 -8.07
N GLN A 54 19.55 3.23 -6.78
CA GLN A 54 18.31 2.87 -6.08
C GLN A 54 17.38 4.07 -5.98
N SER A 55 16.07 3.83 -5.98
CA SER A 55 15.08 4.88 -5.77
C SER A 55 15.03 5.29 -4.29
N PRO A 56 15.22 6.58 -3.95
CA PRO A 56 15.07 7.07 -2.57
C PRO A 56 13.66 6.85 -2.04
N LEU A 57 12.65 6.99 -2.91
CA LEU A 57 11.25 6.79 -2.56
C LEU A 57 10.99 5.35 -2.14
N TYR A 58 11.53 4.40 -2.91
CA TYR A 58 11.41 2.97 -2.56
C TYR A 58 12.11 2.68 -1.24
N SER A 59 13.36 3.14 -1.08
CA SER A 59 14.14 2.92 0.14
C SER A 59 13.48 3.50 1.38
N LEU A 60 12.84 4.67 1.28
CA LEU A 60 12.18 5.33 2.39
C LEU A 60 11.02 4.49 2.96
N TYR A 61 10.16 3.94 2.10
CA TYR A 61 8.94 3.24 2.54
C TYR A 61 9.05 1.72 2.55
N ASN A 62 10.15 1.15 2.03
CA ASN A 62 10.37 -0.30 2.00
C ASN A 62 11.64 -0.75 2.74
N GLY A 63 12.39 0.19 3.35
CA GLY A 63 13.52 -0.15 4.20
C GLY A 63 13.12 -1.10 5.33
N GLY A 64 13.91 -2.15 5.55
CA GLY A 64 13.69 -3.14 6.61
C GLY A 64 12.71 -4.26 6.26
N LYS A 65 12.02 -4.21 5.12
CA LYS A 65 11.14 -5.29 4.66
C LYS A 65 11.93 -6.41 3.98
N GLU A 66 11.50 -7.65 4.18
CA GLU A 66 11.86 -8.77 3.29
C GLU A 66 11.13 -8.59 1.95
N SER A 67 11.66 -9.13 0.85
CA SER A 67 11.04 -9.01 -0.48
C SER A 67 10.86 -10.39 -1.11
N MET A 68 9.70 -10.62 -1.72
CA MET A 68 9.40 -11.79 -2.54
C MET A 68 8.73 -11.37 -3.84
N THR A 69 8.92 -12.15 -4.91
CA THR A 69 8.29 -11.90 -6.20
C THR A 69 7.25 -12.95 -6.50
N LEU A 70 6.03 -12.53 -6.83
CA LEU A 70 4.95 -13.41 -7.27
C LEU A 70 4.04 -12.72 -8.28
N ASN A 71 3.76 -13.40 -9.40
CA ASN A 71 2.89 -12.84 -10.43
C ASN A 71 1.41 -13.18 -10.17
N LEU A 72 0.68 -12.30 -9.50
CA LEU A 72 -0.75 -12.49 -9.22
C LEU A 72 -1.65 -12.44 -10.47
N LYS A 73 -1.11 -12.06 -11.63
CA LYS A 73 -1.85 -12.10 -12.91
C LYS A 73 -2.00 -13.53 -13.46
N THR A 74 -1.20 -14.49 -12.99
CA THR A 74 -1.30 -15.90 -13.43
C THR A 74 -2.10 -16.73 -12.43
N GLU A 75 -2.80 -17.77 -12.91
CA GLU A 75 -3.52 -18.70 -12.03
C GLU A 75 -2.60 -19.36 -11.01
N ALA A 76 -1.41 -19.81 -11.45
CA ALA A 76 -0.42 -20.41 -10.57
C ALA A 76 0.05 -19.43 -9.47
N GLY A 77 0.28 -18.16 -9.81
CA GLY A 77 0.66 -17.16 -8.81
C GLY A 77 -0.43 -16.92 -7.78
N ARG A 78 -1.69 -16.94 -8.19
CA ARG A 78 -2.84 -16.81 -7.27
C ARG A 78 -3.04 -18.04 -6.40
N ALA A 79 -2.80 -19.24 -6.92
CA ALA A 79 -2.83 -20.47 -6.14
C ALA A 79 -1.76 -20.43 -5.04
N ILE A 80 -0.52 -20.09 -5.39
CA ILE A 80 0.58 -19.91 -4.41
C ILE A 80 0.23 -18.84 -3.38
N PHE A 81 -0.34 -17.71 -3.81
CA PHE A 81 -0.74 -16.66 -2.88
C PHE A 81 -1.75 -17.17 -1.83
N LYS A 82 -2.76 -17.94 -2.26
CA LYS A 82 -3.75 -18.55 -1.36
C LYS A 82 -3.12 -19.53 -0.37
N GLU A 83 -2.12 -20.31 -0.79
CA GLU A 83 -1.37 -21.21 0.10
C GLU A 83 -0.50 -20.46 1.12
N LEU A 84 -0.08 -19.23 0.79
CA LEU A 84 0.72 -18.38 1.66
C LEU A 84 -0.10 -17.64 2.71
N VAL A 85 -1.36 -17.30 2.41
CA VAL A 85 -2.26 -16.51 3.29
C VAL A 85 -2.29 -16.99 4.75
N PRO A 86 -2.37 -18.30 5.08
CA PRO A 86 -2.37 -18.76 6.47
C PRO A 86 -1.11 -18.42 7.29
N LYS A 87 -0.04 -17.95 6.65
CA LYS A 87 1.23 -17.58 7.30
C LYS A 87 1.30 -16.12 7.72
N PHE A 88 0.28 -15.33 7.40
CA PHE A 88 0.25 -13.89 7.63
C PHE A 88 -0.95 -13.52 8.48
N ASP A 89 -0.70 -12.61 9.42
CA ASP A 89 -1.74 -12.03 10.28
C ASP A 89 -2.43 -10.86 9.58
N VAL A 90 -1.68 -10.12 8.75
CA VAL A 90 -2.16 -8.94 8.04
C VAL A 90 -1.78 -9.03 6.56
N ILE A 91 -2.73 -8.70 5.68
CA ILE A 91 -2.48 -8.42 4.26
C ILE A 91 -2.83 -6.96 3.99
N ILE A 92 -1.91 -6.22 3.36
CA ILE A 92 -2.11 -4.82 2.96
C ILE A 92 -2.06 -4.72 1.45
N GLU A 93 -3.10 -4.14 0.85
CA GLU A 93 -3.19 -3.91 -0.59
C GLU A 93 -3.75 -2.51 -0.90
N ASN A 94 -3.38 -1.98 -2.06
CA ASN A 94 -3.88 -0.68 -2.53
C ASN A 94 -4.18 -0.66 -4.04
N PHE A 95 -4.66 -1.79 -4.57
CA PHE A 95 -5.05 -1.87 -5.96
C PHE A 95 -6.37 -1.12 -6.19
N VAL A 96 -6.67 -0.85 -7.47
CA VAL A 96 -7.99 -0.32 -7.83
C VAL A 96 -9.07 -1.29 -7.33
N PRO A 97 -10.10 -0.81 -6.62
CA PRO A 97 -11.20 -1.65 -6.15
C PRO A 97 -11.74 -2.58 -7.25
N GLY A 98 -11.92 -3.86 -6.92
CA GLY A 98 -12.30 -4.90 -7.89
C GLY A 98 -11.13 -5.70 -8.46
N THR A 99 -9.88 -5.24 -8.32
CA THR A 99 -8.70 -5.96 -8.84
C THR A 99 -8.49 -7.28 -8.13
N MET A 100 -8.48 -7.27 -6.79
CA MET A 100 -8.28 -8.48 -5.99
C MET A 100 -9.46 -9.44 -6.15
N GLU A 101 -10.69 -8.93 -6.27
CA GLU A 101 -11.90 -9.70 -6.57
C GLU A 101 -11.81 -10.39 -7.94
N GLY A 102 -11.37 -9.66 -8.98
CA GLY A 102 -11.17 -10.20 -10.32
C GLY A 102 -10.10 -11.29 -10.37
N TRP A 103 -9.18 -11.30 -9.41
CA TRP A 103 -8.21 -12.37 -9.20
C TRP A 103 -8.72 -13.47 -8.27
N GLY A 104 -9.93 -13.35 -7.71
CA GLY A 104 -10.43 -14.30 -6.71
C GLY A 104 -9.57 -14.32 -5.45
N LEU A 105 -9.07 -13.15 -5.06
CA LEU A 105 -8.28 -12.84 -3.86
C LEU A 105 -8.99 -11.77 -3.00
N SER A 106 -10.34 -11.72 -3.09
CA SER A 106 -11.15 -10.82 -2.26
C SER A 106 -10.99 -11.11 -0.78
N TYR A 107 -11.35 -10.14 0.07
CA TYR A 107 -11.41 -10.35 1.52
C TYR A 107 -12.17 -11.63 1.88
N ASP A 108 -13.41 -11.81 1.36
CA ASP A 108 -14.22 -13.00 1.67
C ASP A 108 -13.51 -14.31 1.29
N THR A 109 -12.81 -14.33 0.16
CA THR A 109 -12.06 -15.51 -0.28
C THR A 109 -10.89 -15.81 0.65
N LEU A 110 -10.16 -14.78 1.08
CA LEU A 110 -8.98 -14.94 1.92
C LEU A 110 -9.36 -15.19 3.39
N ALA A 111 -10.44 -14.59 3.88
CA ALA A 111 -10.98 -14.80 5.22
C ALA A 111 -11.53 -16.23 5.38
N ALA A 112 -12.09 -16.82 4.32
CA ALA A 112 -12.46 -18.23 4.32
C ALA A 112 -11.25 -19.18 4.46
N ILE A 113 -10.07 -18.76 3.98
CA ILE A 113 -8.80 -19.50 4.10
C ILE A 113 -8.15 -19.27 5.47
N SER A 114 -8.17 -18.02 5.96
CA SER A 114 -7.60 -17.62 7.25
C SER A 114 -8.59 -16.72 7.99
N PRO A 115 -9.46 -17.27 8.87
CA PRO A 115 -10.50 -16.51 9.56
C PRO A 115 -9.99 -15.43 10.52
N ARG A 116 -8.71 -15.50 10.90
CA ARG A 116 -8.05 -14.51 11.77
C ARG A 116 -7.35 -13.39 11.00
N LEU A 117 -7.39 -13.43 9.67
CA LEU A 117 -6.72 -12.48 8.81
C LEU A 117 -7.31 -11.07 8.98
N VAL A 118 -6.43 -10.10 9.22
CA VAL A 118 -6.72 -8.69 9.03
C VAL A 118 -6.40 -8.33 7.58
N TYR A 119 -7.36 -7.74 6.87
CA TYR A 119 -7.21 -7.34 5.47
C TYR A 119 -7.40 -5.83 5.35
N ALA A 120 -6.32 -5.13 5.06
CA ALA A 120 -6.31 -3.68 4.88
C ALA A 120 -6.31 -3.35 3.38
N SER A 121 -7.41 -2.76 2.92
CA SER A 121 -7.60 -2.28 1.54
C SER A 121 -7.54 -0.77 1.53
N ILE A 122 -6.62 -0.20 0.73
CA ILE A 122 -6.40 1.24 0.65
C ILE A 122 -6.75 1.70 -0.77
N SER A 123 -7.74 2.58 -0.89
CA SER A 123 -8.09 3.19 -2.17
C SER A 123 -8.35 4.68 -1.96
N GLY A 124 -8.07 5.50 -2.97
CA GLY A 124 -8.14 6.94 -2.79
C GLY A 124 -9.53 7.48 -2.48
N PHE A 125 -10.58 6.89 -3.06
CA PHE A 125 -11.97 7.32 -2.82
C PHE A 125 -12.78 6.36 -1.93
N GLY A 126 -12.21 5.23 -1.53
CA GLY A 126 -12.96 4.15 -0.87
C GLY A 126 -13.81 3.33 -1.85
N ARG A 127 -14.17 2.12 -1.41
CA ARG A 127 -14.88 1.12 -2.23
C ARG A 127 -16.35 1.48 -2.49
N ASP A 128 -16.98 2.20 -1.56
CA ASP A 128 -18.41 2.55 -1.62
C ASP A 128 -18.66 3.92 -2.29
N SER A 129 -17.61 4.53 -2.84
CA SER A 129 -17.71 5.83 -3.50
C SER A 129 -18.16 5.71 -4.95
N LYS A 130 -18.91 6.70 -5.44
CA LYS A 130 -19.18 6.87 -6.88
C LYS A 130 -17.91 7.04 -7.73
N TYR A 131 -16.78 7.32 -7.09
CA TYR A 131 -15.45 7.44 -7.70
C TYR A 131 -14.55 6.22 -7.40
N ALA A 132 -15.10 5.09 -6.95
CA ALA A 132 -14.30 3.92 -6.54
C ALA A 132 -13.33 3.40 -7.62
N SER A 133 -13.72 3.52 -8.90
CA SER A 133 -12.88 3.13 -10.04
C SER A 133 -11.96 4.24 -10.57
N ALA A 134 -12.05 5.46 -10.02
CA ALA A 134 -11.22 6.57 -10.44
C ALA A 134 -9.80 6.46 -9.84
N PRO A 135 -8.75 6.89 -10.56
CA PRO A 135 -7.39 6.90 -10.04
C PRO A 135 -7.27 7.80 -8.80
N GLY A 136 -6.95 7.18 -7.67
CA GLY A 136 -6.79 7.87 -6.39
C GLY A 136 -5.37 8.32 -6.13
N LEU A 137 -4.84 9.23 -6.96
CA LEU A 137 -3.48 9.76 -6.81
C LEU A 137 -3.42 10.90 -5.79
N ASP A 138 -2.31 11.02 -5.07
CA ASP A 138 -2.07 12.07 -4.07
C ASP A 138 -2.41 13.48 -4.59
N MET A 139 -1.94 13.83 -5.79
CA MET A 139 -2.25 15.09 -6.46
C MET A 139 -3.76 15.33 -6.60
N THR A 140 -4.49 14.34 -7.12
CA THR A 140 -5.94 14.43 -7.33
C THR A 140 -6.66 14.62 -6.00
N MET A 141 -6.22 13.90 -4.96
CA MET A 141 -6.81 13.98 -3.63
C MET A 141 -6.51 15.30 -2.93
N GLN A 142 -5.31 15.85 -3.06
CA GLN A 142 -4.98 17.19 -2.55
C GLN A 142 -5.85 18.26 -3.23
N ALA A 143 -6.09 18.15 -4.54
CA ALA A 143 -6.95 19.07 -5.27
C ALA A 143 -8.41 18.98 -4.79
N MET A 144 -8.94 17.76 -4.66
CA MET A 144 -10.34 17.53 -4.30
C MET A 144 -10.67 17.78 -2.83
N SER A 145 -9.72 17.60 -1.91
CA SER A 145 -9.91 17.82 -0.47
C SER A 145 -9.84 19.29 -0.06
N GLY A 146 -9.43 20.19 -0.96
CA GLY A 146 -9.22 21.60 -0.65
C GLY A 146 -7.83 21.92 -0.07
N VAL A 147 -6.98 20.91 0.14
CA VAL A 147 -5.59 21.11 0.61
C VAL A 147 -4.82 22.04 -0.33
N MET A 148 -4.94 21.85 -1.66
CA MET A 148 -4.28 22.75 -2.62
C MET A 148 -4.80 24.18 -2.55
N ALA A 149 -6.11 24.36 -2.36
CA ALA A 149 -6.71 25.68 -2.28
C ALA A 149 -6.29 26.42 -0.99
N ALA A 150 -6.02 25.68 0.08
CA ALA A 150 -5.53 26.21 1.35
C ALA A 150 -4.00 26.37 1.41
N THR A 151 -3.27 25.98 0.36
CA THR A 151 -1.80 25.98 0.34
C THR A 151 -1.29 26.96 -0.72
N GLY A 152 -0.36 27.82 -0.34
CA GLY A 152 0.24 28.83 -1.22
C GLY A 152 0.14 30.25 -0.65
N ALA A 153 0.54 31.23 -1.44
CA ALA A 153 0.35 32.65 -1.10
C ALA A 153 -1.11 33.08 -1.39
N PRO A 154 -1.67 34.05 -0.65
CA PRO A 154 -3.08 34.46 -0.79
C PRO A 154 -3.54 34.77 -2.21
N ASP A 155 -2.68 35.42 -3.01
CA ASP A 155 -3.00 35.85 -4.39
C ASP A 155 -2.35 34.95 -5.46
N SER A 156 -1.96 33.71 -5.10
CA SER A 156 -1.37 32.74 -6.03
C SER A 156 -2.34 31.61 -6.38
N PRO A 157 -2.14 30.90 -7.50
CA PRO A 157 -2.93 29.71 -7.82
C PRO A 157 -2.82 28.62 -6.73
N PRO A 158 -3.82 27.73 -6.60
CA PRO A 158 -3.75 26.59 -5.69
C PRO A 158 -2.46 25.81 -5.86
N THR A 159 -1.76 25.56 -4.75
CA THR A 159 -0.42 24.96 -4.77
C THR A 159 -0.44 23.60 -4.11
N MET A 160 0.18 22.60 -4.74
CA MET A 160 0.37 21.29 -4.11
C MET A 160 1.34 21.38 -2.93
N ALA A 161 1.07 20.64 -1.86
CA ALA A 161 2.05 20.44 -0.80
C ALA A 161 3.35 19.81 -1.36
N GLY A 162 4.51 20.22 -0.86
CA GLY A 162 5.81 19.74 -1.34
C GLY A 162 6.14 18.27 -1.01
N VAL A 163 5.19 17.55 -0.41
CA VAL A 163 5.30 16.14 -0.04
C VAL A 163 4.06 15.40 -0.54
N LEU A 164 4.12 14.08 -0.57
CA LEU A 164 2.96 13.22 -0.81
C LEU A 164 2.04 13.24 0.43
N PHE A 165 1.35 14.35 0.60
CA PHE A 165 0.66 14.72 1.83
C PHE A 165 -0.49 13.78 2.13
N ILE A 166 -1.31 13.45 1.13
CA ILE A 166 -2.44 12.54 1.32
C ILE A 166 -1.94 11.13 1.57
N ASP A 167 -0.96 10.67 0.80
CA ASP A 167 -0.42 9.32 0.98
C ASP A 167 0.20 9.12 2.37
N THR A 168 0.95 10.12 2.86
CA THR A 168 1.55 10.06 4.20
C THR A 168 0.56 10.31 5.33
N LEU A 169 -0.47 11.13 5.10
CA LEU A 169 -1.56 11.35 6.06
C LEU A 169 -2.44 10.10 6.23
N VAL A 170 -2.79 9.41 5.14
CA VAL A 170 -3.72 8.28 5.16
C VAL A 170 -3.08 7.03 5.77
N ALA A 171 -1.79 6.78 5.54
CA ALA A 171 -1.11 5.58 6.04
C ALA A 171 -1.32 5.27 7.54
N PRO A 172 -1.20 6.22 8.49
CA PRO A 172 -1.47 5.96 9.91
C PRO A 172 -2.97 5.84 10.25
N HIS A 173 -3.88 6.10 9.32
CA HIS A 173 -5.34 5.99 9.50
C HIS A 173 -5.92 4.69 8.93
N VAL A 174 -5.10 3.84 8.33
CA VAL A 174 -5.54 2.54 7.84
C VAL A 174 -5.91 1.66 9.03
N VAL A 175 -7.19 1.30 9.10
CA VAL A 175 -7.80 0.45 10.13
C VAL A 175 -8.30 -0.86 9.56
#